data_AF-A0ABD7DKK0-F1
#
_entry.id   AF-A0ABD7DKK0-F1
#
_cell.length_a   1.000
_cell.length_b   1.000
_cell.length_c   1.000
_cell.angle_alpha   90.00
_cell.angle_beta   90.00
_cell.angle_gamma   90.00
#
_symmetry.space_group_name_H-M   'P 1'
#
loop_
_entity.id
_entity.type
_entity.pdbx_description
1 polymer ?
#
loop_
_entity_poly.entity_id
_entity_poly.type
_entity_poly.pdbx_seq_one_letter_code
_entity_poly.pdbx_strand_id
1 'polypeptide(L)'
;MELMRWAIELGESVHGNTYEELMPLLDYYYDRDHLKAYCIANLLLNMDVLDEHRERIELRRCIAAYYAGLYKVARKHANELVLKHPDVDLYKNNLKLMEAYLNKEYDYCLFICPKTYGSFIDVARALKWRLEQEGNTVIISETILENVKNTVVFGAHTYAYNPNLLPKDAIIYNLEQLYEGSPYAHPLYLILLKDRVIWDYSKQNIEWLKQKGVGKEIKHVKMNYAPTLEIKKDAFEDDITEDIDILFIGALNPRRQAIFDHLKAIAPNLNIVFKNNAWGIVRNELIARAKIILNIHFYLSGILETPRVSYAVANKKFIISENSNPEDEVEWPGIVFTPYEKIIENVMKYIELPEERKKLAEKAYNHFEANESLGTLSLRDETK
;
A
#
# COMPACT_ATOMS: atom_id res chain seq x y z
N MET A 1 -21.63 4.10 -12.33
CA MET A 1 -21.68 2.79 -13.02
C MET A 1 -23.07 2.50 -13.54
N GLU A 2 -24.14 2.91 -12.85
CA GLU A 2 -25.53 2.67 -13.25
C GLU A 2 -25.88 3.14 -14.67
N LEU A 3 -25.56 4.39 -15.05
CA LEU A 3 -25.81 4.87 -16.41
C LEU A 3 -25.07 4.06 -17.50
N MET A 4 -23.86 3.57 -17.20
CA MET A 4 -23.13 2.69 -18.11
C MET A 4 -23.82 1.33 -18.24
N ARG A 5 -24.30 0.75 -17.13
CA ARG A 5 -25.06 -0.51 -17.14
C ARG A 5 -26.36 -0.35 -17.93
N TRP A 6 -27.10 0.72 -17.67
CA TRP A 6 -28.35 1.01 -18.35
C TRP A 6 -28.18 1.16 -19.87
N ALA A 7 -27.13 1.84 -20.35
CA ALA A 7 -26.88 1.93 -21.79
C ALA A 7 -26.48 0.57 -22.42
N ILE A 8 -25.74 -0.26 -21.69
CA ILE A 8 -25.44 -1.64 -22.13
C ILE A 8 -26.74 -2.43 -22.25
N GLU A 9 -27.64 -2.34 -21.27
CA GLU A 9 -28.96 -2.99 -21.25
C GLU A 9 -29.86 -2.51 -22.40
N LEU A 10 -29.87 -1.20 -22.69
CA LEU A 10 -30.58 -0.67 -23.88
C LEU A 10 -30.06 -1.31 -25.17
N GLY A 11 -28.74 -1.43 -25.29
CA GLY A 11 -28.09 -2.05 -26.43
C GLY A 11 -28.40 -3.54 -26.59
N GLU A 12 -28.82 -4.26 -25.53
CA GLU A 12 -29.28 -5.67 -25.65
C GLU A 12 -30.52 -5.82 -26.53
N SER A 13 -31.29 -4.75 -26.71
CA SER A 13 -32.42 -4.74 -27.66
C SER A 13 -31.98 -4.79 -29.13
N VAL A 14 -30.68 -4.61 -29.40
CA VAL A 14 -30.04 -4.70 -30.72
C VAL A 14 -29.21 -5.98 -30.78
N HIS A 15 -29.34 -6.75 -31.86
CA HIS A 15 -28.58 -8.00 -32.03
C HIS A 15 -27.06 -7.72 -32.01
N GLY A 16 -26.38 -8.23 -30.98
CA GLY A 16 -24.94 -8.04 -30.81
C GLY A 16 -24.52 -6.75 -30.11
N ASN A 17 -25.47 -5.95 -29.61
CA ASN A 17 -25.25 -4.61 -29.06
C ASN A 17 -24.75 -3.60 -30.12
N THR A 18 -24.84 -2.29 -29.86
CA THR A 18 -24.39 -1.26 -30.82
C THR A 18 -23.58 -0.17 -30.14
N TYR A 19 -22.52 0.30 -30.80
CA TYR A 19 -21.66 1.36 -30.26
C TYR A 19 -22.40 2.71 -30.18
N GLU A 20 -23.46 2.87 -30.97
CA GLU A 20 -24.27 4.10 -31.04
C GLU A 20 -24.94 4.43 -29.70
N GLU A 21 -25.28 3.43 -28.87
CA GLU A 21 -25.84 3.66 -27.52
C GLU A 21 -24.76 4.06 -26.50
N LEU A 22 -23.50 3.68 -26.74
CA LEU A 22 -22.38 3.97 -25.83
C LEU A 22 -21.62 5.25 -26.20
N MET A 23 -21.68 5.69 -27.45
CA MET A 23 -20.99 6.90 -27.90
C MET A 23 -21.48 8.18 -27.17
N PRO A 24 -22.80 8.40 -26.96
CA PRO A 24 -23.29 9.51 -26.15
C PRO A 24 -22.80 9.46 -24.71
N LEU A 25 -22.60 8.26 -24.14
CA LEU A 25 -22.04 8.12 -22.80
C LEU A 25 -20.56 8.53 -22.75
N LEU A 26 -19.77 8.20 -23.78
CA LEU A 26 -18.40 8.69 -23.87
C LEU A 26 -18.40 10.22 -23.88
N ASP A 27 -19.24 10.83 -24.70
CA ASP A 27 -19.39 12.30 -24.75
C ASP A 27 -19.85 12.89 -23.43
N TYR A 28 -20.80 12.24 -22.76
CA TYR A 28 -21.31 12.65 -21.47
C TYR A 28 -20.22 12.63 -20.39
N TYR A 29 -19.43 11.55 -20.30
CA TYR A 29 -18.42 11.43 -19.26
C TYR A 29 -17.09 12.10 -19.59
N TYR A 30 -16.83 12.45 -20.85
CA TYR A 30 -15.53 12.96 -21.28
C TYR A 30 -15.06 14.17 -20.47
N ASP A 31 -15.95 15.11 -20.16
CA ASP A 31 -15.66 16.32 -19.37
C ASP A 31 -16.20 16.25 -17.93
N ARG A 32 -16.70 15.09 -17.49
CA ARG A 32 -17.37 14.92 -16.17
C ARG A 32 -16.68 13.90 -15.29
N ASP A 33 -16.25 12.79 -15.86
CA ASP A 33 -15.62 11.68 -15.15
C ASP A 33 -14.68 10.94 -16.12
N HIS A 34 -13.41 11.34 -16.09
CA HIS A 34 -12.41 10.83 -17.01
C HIS A 34 -12.14 9.32 -16.84
N LEU A 35 -12.35 8.76 -15.64
CA LEU A 35 -12.19 7.32 -15.43
C LEU A 35 -13.33 6.55 -16.12
N LYS A 36 -14.57 6.99 -15.97
CA LYS A 36 -15.71 6.41 -16.71
C LYS A 36 -15.55 6.58 -18.22
N ALA A 37 -15.15 7.77 -18.67
CA ALA A 37 -14.87 8.03 -20.09
C ALA A 37 -13.79 7.08 -20.63
N TYR A 38 -12.70 6.86 -19.88
CA TYR A 38 -11.66 5.91 -20.24
C TYR A 38 -12.19 4.47 -20.37
N CYS A 39 -13.01 4.01 -19.42
CA CYS A 39 -13.63 2.69 -19.47
C CYS A 39 -14.54 2.52 -20.69
N ILE A 40 -15.42 3.51 -20.94
CA ILE A 40 -16.33 3.49 -22.09
C ILE A 40 -15.56 3.50 -23.41
N ALA A 41 -14.52 4.34 -23.53
CA ALA A 41 -13.70 4.38 -24.73
C ALA A 41 -13.01 3.05 -25.01
N ASN A 42 -12.56 2.31 -23.99
CA ASN A 42 -12.02 0.96 -24.20
C ASN A 42 -13.09 -0.05 -24.63
N LEU A 43 -14.31 0.04 -24.10
CA LEU A 43 -15.41 -0.80 -24.57
C LEU A 43 -15.70 -0.53 -26.05
N LEU A 44 -15.87 0.74 -26.43
CA LEU A 44 -16.13 1.17 -27.80
C LEU A 44 -15.05 0.71 -28.79
N LEU A 45 -13.76 0.76 -28.41
CA LEU A 45 -12.67 0.32 -29.31
C LEU A 45 -12.65 -1.18 -29.60
N ASN A 46 -13.30 -1.99 -28.74
CA ASN A 46 -13.48 -3.43 -28.94
C ASN A 46 -14.75 -3.77 -29.74
N MET A 47 -15.55 -2.77 -30.11
CA MET A 47 -16.73 -2.93 -30.97
C MET A 47 -16.40 -2.62 -32.44
N ASP A 48 -17.31 -2.99 -33.34
CA ASP A 48 -17.26 -2.69 -34.77
C ASP A 48 -17.63 -1.21 -35.05
N VAL A 49 -16.78 -0.29 -34.56
CA VAL A 49 -16.91 1.16 -34.82
C VAL A 49 -16.34 1.53 -36.19
N LEU A 50 -16.98 2.51 -36.86
CA LEU A 50 -16.48 3.14 -38.08
C LEU A 50 -15.11 3.79 -37.84
N ASP A 51 -14.25 3.80 -38.85
CA ASP A 51 -12.88 4.33 -38.74
C ASP A 51 -12.84 5.81 -38.32
N GLU A 52 -13.78 6.63 -38.84
CA GLU A 52 -13.91 8.05 -38.48
C GLU A 52 -14.22 8.25 -36.98
N HIS A 53 -14.99 7.33 -36.40
CA HIS A 53 -15.32 7.33 -34.97
C HIS A 53 -14.17 6.76 -34.14
N ARG A 54 -13.46 5.75 -34.67
CA ARG A 54 -12.36 5.08 -33.98
C ARG A 54 -11.26 6.06 -33.59
N GLU A 55 -10.81 6.92 -34.50
CA GLU A 55 -9.76 7.91 -34.21
C GLU A 55 -10.16 8.86 -33.08
N ARG A 56 -11.40 9.37 -33.13
CA ARG A 56 -11.97 10.21 -32.05
C ARG A 56 -12.00 9.46 -30.71
N ILE A 57 -12.39 8.19 -30.70
CA ILE A 57 -12.43 7.37 -29.48
C ILE A 57 -11.01 7.13 -28.94
N GLU A 58 -10.02 6.84 -29.81
CA GLU A 58 -8.62 6.63 -29.40
C GLU A 58 -8.02 7.88 -28.76
N LEU A 59 -8.25 9.05 -29.36
CA LEU A 59 -7.83 10.33 -28.78
C LEU A 59 -8.50 10.58 -27.42
N ARG A 60 -9.82 10.39 -27.33
CA ARG A 60 -10.56 10.56 -26.07
C ARG A 60 -10.11 9.58 -24.99
N ARG A 61 -9.82 8.32 -25.34
CA ARG A 61 -9.23 7.33 -24.43
C ARG A 61 -7.90 7.80 -23.88
N CYS A 62 -7.02 8.32 -24.74
CA CYS A 62 -5.71 8.82 -24.35
C CYS A 62 -5.81 9.99 -23.37
N ILE A 63 -6.63 11.00 -23.70
CA ILE A 63 -6.83 12.19 -22.88
C ILE A 63 -7.54 11.84 -21.56
N ALA A 64 -8.57 11.01 -21.60
CA ALA A 64 -9.28 10.54 -20.43
C ALA A 64 -8.34 9.78 -19.47
N ALA A 65 -7.44 8.93 -19.99
CA ALA A 65 -6.42 8.27 -19.16
C ALA A 65 -5.52 9.28 -18.45
N TYR A 66 -5.10 10.36 -19.12
CA TYR A 66 -4.24 11.38 -18.53
C TYR A 66 -4.94 12.11 -17.39
N TYR A 67 -6.14 12.63 -17.62
CA TYR A 67 -6.89 13.37 -16.60
C TYR A 67 -7.46 12.48 -15.50
N ALA A 68 -7.62 11.18 -15.73
CA ALA A 68 -7.90 10.19 -14.69
C ALA A 68 -6.67 9.84 -13.82
N GLY A 69 -5.50 10.42 -14.09
CA GLY A 69 -4.26 10.14 -13.35
C GLY A 69 -3.52 8.86 -13.77
N LEU A 70 -3.96 8.20 -14.85
CA LEU A 70 -3.34 6.99 -15.39
C LEU A 70 -2.16 7.34 -16.33
N TYR A 71 -1.22 8.15 -15.86
CA TYR A 71 -0.21 8.81 -16.71
C TYR A 71 0.64 7.85 -17.56
N LYS A 72 1.06 6.69 -17.01
CA LYS A 72 1.82 5.68 -17.78
C LYS A 72 0.97 5.08 -18.91
N VAL A 73 -0.32 4.89 -18.67
CA VAL A 73 -1.29 4.38 -19.65
C VAL A 73 -1.57 5.43 -20.71
N ALA A 74 -1.77 6.69 -20.30
CA ALA A 74 -1.94 7.81 -21.21
C ALA A 74 -0.73 7.96 -22.14
N ARG A 75 0.50 7.92 -21.60
CA ARG A 75 1.73 7.95 -22.39
C ARG A 75 1.79 6.80 -23.40
N LYS A 76 1.39 5.58 -23.00
CA LYS A 76 1.34 4.43 -23.93
C LYS A 76 0.40 4.72 -25.09
N HIS A 77 -0.82 5.16 -24.82
CA HIS A 77 -1.81 5.49 -25.86
C HIS A 77 -1.36 6.65 -26.74
N ALA A 78 -0.71 7.66 -26.16
CA ALA A 78 -0.14 8.78 -26.92
C ALA A 78 0.96 8.33 -27.90
N ASN A 79 1.84 7.42 -27.47
CA ASN A 79 2.84 6.84 -28.36
C ASN A 79 2.21 6.03 -29.51
N GLU A 80 1.18 5.24 -29.22
CA GLU A 80 0.44 4.49 -30.25
C GLU A 80 -0.19 5.42 -31.29
N LEU A 81 -0.81 6.52 -30.86
CA LEU A 81 -1.40 7.53 -31.75
C LEU A 81 -0.34 8.21 -32.63
N VAL A 82 0.80 8.61 -32.06
CA VAL A 82 1.90 9.21 -32.83
C VAL A 82 2.49 8.22 -33.83
N LEU A 83 2.60 6.95 -33.47
CA LEU A 83 3.12 5.90 -34.36
C LEU A 83 2.18 5.65 -35.55
N LYS A 84 0.87 5.63 -35.31
CA LYS A 84 -0.14 5.42 -36.37
C LYS A 84 -0.31 6.65 -37.26
N HIS A 85 -0.23 7.85 -36.68
CA HIS A 85 -0.49 9.12 -37.36
C HIS A 85 0.68 10.09 -37.16
N PRO A 86 1.85 9.80 -37.76
CA PRO A 86 3.08 10.56 -37.54
C PRO A 86 3.02 12.00 -38.06
N ASP A 87 2.05 12.35 -38.90
CA ASP A 87 1.90 13.69 -39.47
C ASP A 87 0.91 14.58 -38.68
N VAL A 88 0.26 14.05 -37.64
CA VAL A 88 -0.72 14.80 -36.84
C VAL A 88 -0.04 15.49 -35.65
N ASP A 89 0.12 16.82 -35.75
CA ASP A 89 0.79 17.63 -34.72
C ASP A 89 0.10 17.59 -33.35
N LEU A 90 -1.22 17.45 -33.32
CA LEU A 90 -1.98 17.32 -32.08
C LEU A 90 -1.48 16.14 -31.22
N TYR A 91 -1.21 14.98 -31.84
CA TYR A 91 -0.77 13.79 -31.11
C TYR A 91 0.66 13.94 -30.60
N LYS A 92 1.55 14.55 -31.39
CA LYS A 92 2.92 14.88 -30.97
C LYS A 92 2.91 15.83 -29.77
N ASN A 93 2.09 16.88 -29.84
CA ASN A 93 1.97 17.87 -28.77
C ASN A 93 1.43 17.25 -27.48
N ASN A 94 0.42 16.39 -27.59
CA ASN A 94 -0.13 15.66 -26.43
C ASN A 94 0.94 14.75 -25.79
N LEU A 95 1.66 13.96 -26.58
CA LEU A 95 2.74 13.12 -26.06
C LEU A 95 3.81 13.95 -25.32
N LYS A 96 4.25 15.05 -25.94
CA LYS A 96 5.24 15.96 -25.34
C LYS A 96 4.78 16.53 -23.99
N LEU A 97 3.51 16.91 -23.87
CA LEU A 97 2.93 17.40 -22.62
C LEU A 97 2.92 16.29 -21.54
N MET A 98 2.55 15.07 -21.91
CA MET A 98 2.55 13.93 -20.99
C MET A 98 3.96 13.57 -20.53
N GLU A 99 4.95 13.62 -21.41
CA GLU A 99 6.36 13.41 -21.09
C GLU A 99 6.91 14.49 -20.16
N ALA A 100 6.58 15.75 -20.42
CA ALA A 100 6.99 16.87 -19.55
C ALA A 100 6.45 16.68 -18.12
N TYR A 101 5.21 16.22 -17.96
CA TYR A 101 4.65 15.92 -16.64
C TYR A 101 5.38 14.76 -15.95
N LEU A 102 5.66 13.69 -16.67
CA LEU A 102 6.33 12.50 -16.12
C LEU A 102 7.80 12.73 -15.76
N ASN A 103 8.43 13.72 -16.39
CA ASN A 103 9.83 14.09 -16.15
C ASN A 103 10.00 15.17 -15.07
N LYS A 104 8.94 15.46 -14.29
CA LYS A 104 9.00 16.39 -13.16
C LYS A 104 10.07 15.95 -12.15
N GLU A 105 10.82 16.93 -11.64
CA GLU A 105 11.77 16.69 -10.56
C GLU A 105 11.06 16.47 -9.22
N TYR A 106 11.57 15.54 -8.42
CA TYR A 106 11.10 15.26 -7.07
C TYR A 106 12.24 15.29 -6.06
N ASP A 107 11.98 15.78 -4.85
CA ASP A 107 12.93 15.72 -3.74
C ASP A 107 13.14 14.26 -3.28
N TYR A 108 12.07 13.45 -3.32
CA TYR A 108 12.12 12.02 -2.97
C TYR A 108 11.38 11.14 -3.98
N CYS A 109 12.03 10.04 -4.39
CA CYS A 109 11.39 8.86 -4.96
C CYS A 109 11.33 7.75 -3.91
N LEU A 110 10.12 7.39 -3.50
CA LEU A 110 9.86 6.17 -2.72
C LEU A 110 9.72 5.01 -3.70
N PHE A 111 10.86 4.38 -4.01
CA PHE A 111 10.93 3.26 -4.92
C PHE A 111 10.54 1.97 -4.18
N ILE A 112 9.49 1.30 -4.67
CA ILE A 112 9.08 -0.01 -4.16
C ILE A 112 9.54 -1.07 -5.15
N CYS A 113 10.35 -2.01 -4.67
CA CYS A 113 10.84 -3.10 -5.49
C CYS A 113 9.67 -3.89 -6.12
N PRO A 114 9.78 -4.34 -7.38
CA PRO A 114 8.73 -5.12 -8.01
C PRO A 114 8.35 -6.36 -7.19
N LYS A 115 7.06 -6.71 -7.21
CA LYS A 115 6.46 -7.82 -6.44
C LYS A 115 6.37 -7.61 -4.93
N THR A 116 6.86 -6.50 -4.39
CA THR A 116 6.73 -6.16 -2.96
C THR A 116 5.74 -5.02 -2.68
N TYR A 117 5.10 -4.47 -3.73
CA TYR A 117 4.18 -3.33 -3.65
C TYR A 117 3.12 -3.49 -2.56
N GLY A 118 2.38 -4.61 -2.56
CA GLY A 118 1.32 -4.86 -1.58
C GLY A 118 1.82 -4.84 -0.13
N SER A 119 3.05 -5.29 0.11
CA SER A 119 3.65 -5.38 1.45
C SER A 119 4.05 -4.02 2.02
N PHE A 120 4.44 -3.06 1.16
CA PHE A 120 5.10 -1.83 1.59
C PHE A 120 4.38 -0.54 1.22
N ILE A 121 3.34 -0.60 0.38
CA ILE A 121 2.67 0.60 -0.12
C ILE A 121 2.07 1.48 0.98
N ASP A 122 1.53 0.90 2.05
CA ASP A 122 0.92 1.71 3.12
C ASP A 122 1.97 2.50 3.89
N VAL A 123 3.12 1.88 4.19
CA VAL A 123 4.26 2.56 4.82
C VAL A 123 4.83 3.63 3.88
N ALA A 124 4.95 3.33 2.59
CA ALA A 124 5.40 4.31 1.60
C ALA A 124 4.43 5.50 1.48
N ARG A 125 3.11 5.27 1.54
CA ARG A 125 2.10 6.34 1.52
C ARG A 125 2.13 7.20 2.78
N ALA A 126 2.33 6.58 3.96
CA ALA A 126 2.47 7.32 5.21
C ALA A 126 3.75 8.17 5.21
N LEU A 127 4.88 7.59 4.79
CA LEU A 127 6.14 8.32 4.65
C LEU A 127 6.03 9.46 3.63
N LYS A 128 5.41 9.21 2.47
CA LYS A 128 5.16 10.24 1.46
C LYS A 128 4.41 11.42 2.05
N TRP A 129 3.30 11.13 2.73
CA TRP A 129 2.49 12.17 3.35
C TRP A 129 3.31 13.01 4.34
N ARG A 130 4.11 12.36 5.18
CA ARG A 130 4.98 13.04 6.16
C ARG A 130 6.02 13.93 5.49
N LEU A 131 6.75 13.40 4.51
CA LEU A 131 7.77 14.17 3.79
C LEU A 131 7.15 15.38 3.06
N GLU A 132 5.91 15.27 2.58
CA GLU A 132 5.16 16.39 2.00
C GLU A 132 4.75 17.43 3.05
N GLN A 133 4.42 17.04 4.28
CA GLN A 133 4.21 18.00 5.38
C GLN A 133 5.48 18.77 5.73
N GLU A 134 6.65 18.19 5.47
CA GLU A 134 7.96 18.86 5.63
C GLU A 134 8.33 19.74 4.42
N GLY A 135 7.45 19.88 3.44
CA GLY A 135 7.62 20.74 2.26
C GLY A 135 8.33 20.08 1.07
N ASN A 136 8.56 18.77 1.11
CA ASN A 136 9.21 18.05 0.02
C ASN A 136 8.22 17.63 -1.07
N THR A 137 8.68 17.59 -2.31
CA THR A 137 7.97 16.94 -3.42
C THR A 137 8.31 15.45 -3.47
N VAL A 138 7.29 14.58 -3.39
CA VAL A 138 7.50 13.13 -3.23
C VAL A 138 6.66 12.32 -4.21
N ILE A 139 7.27 11.31 -4.82
CA ILE A 139 6.61 10.35 -5.70
C ILE A 139 6.83 8.91 -5.21
N ILE A 140 5.82 8.06 -5.33
CA ILE A 140 5.94 6.60 -5.14
C ILE A 140 6.03 5.95 -6.52
N SER A 141 6.97 5.03 -6.69
CA SER A 141 7.23 4.42 -7.99
C SER A 141 7.70 2.97 -7.87
N GLU A 142 7.30 2.13 -8.84
CA GLU A 142 7.89 0.79 -9.07
C GLU A 142 8.97 0.81 -10.17
N THR A 143 9.32 2.00 -10.65
CA THR A 143 10.41 2.24 -11.60
C THR A 143 11.39 3.25 -11.00
N ILE A 144 12.68 2.98 -11.11
CA ILE A 144 13.72 3.91 -10.67
C ILE A 144 13.66 5.15 -11.57
N LEU A 145 13.70 6.32 -10.95
CA LEU A 145 13.66 7.61 -11.63
C LEU A 145 15.05 8.24 -11.59
N GLU A 146 15.42 8.94 -12.67
CA GLU A 146 16.72 9.61 -12.79
C GLU A 146 16.66 11.05 -12.24
N ASN A 147 15.54 11.75 -12.41
CA ASN A 147 15.36 13.15 -12.02
C ASN A 147 14.85 13.31 -10.57
N VAL A 148 15.54 12.70 -9.61
CA VAL A 148 15.15 12.74 -8.20
C VAL A 148 16.35 12.96 -7.30
N LYS A 149 16.20 13.79 -6.25
CA LYS A 149 17.31 14.11 -5.34
C LYS A 149 17.66 12.95 -4.41
N ASN A 150 16.65 12.26 -3.89
CA ASN A 150 16.82 11.12 -3.00
C ASN A 150 15.97 9.94 -3.45
N THR A 151 16.54 8.73 -3.44
CA THR A 151 15.79 7.49 -3.65
C THR A 151 15.74 6.69 -2.36
N VAL A 152 14.53 6.42 -1.86
CA VAL A 152 14.28 5.54 -0.71
C VAL A 152 13.74 4.22 -1.25
N VAL A 153 14.42 3.11 -0.96
CA VAL A 153 14.14 1.78 -1.49
C VAL A 153 13.42 0.93 -0.46
N PHE A 154 12.22 0.46 -0.81
CA PHE A 154 11.46 -0.53 -0.05
C PHE A 154 11.62 -1.91 -0.67
N GLY A 155 11.94 -2.93 0.15
CA GLY A 155 12.10 -4.32 -0.32
C GLY A 155 13.44 -4.63 -0.98
N ALA A 156 14.50 -3.90 -0.61
CA ALA A 156 15.84 -4.02 -1.18
C ALA A 156 16.46 -5.43 -1.10
N HIS A 157 16.01 -6.28 -0.16
CA HIS A 157 16.44 -7.67 -0.06
C HIS A 157 16.20 -8.46 -1.36
N THR A 158 15.18 -8.09 -2.15
CA THR A 158 14.89 -8.71 -3.45
C THR A 158 15.94 -8.39 -4.53
N TYR A 159 16.75 -7.34 -4.32
CA TYR A 159 17.83 -6.91 -5.22
C TYR A 159 19.22 -7.37 -4.76
N ALA A 160 19.33 -8.20 -3.71
CA ALA A 160 20.61 -8.66 -3.18
C ALA A 160 21.52 -9.32 -4.24
N TYR A 161 20.94 -10.00 -5.24
CA TYR A 161 21.67 -10.63 -6.35
C TYR A 161 22.00 -9.69 -7.50
N ASN A 162 21.35 -8.52 -7.57
CA ASN A 162 21.55 -7.52 -8.63
C ASN A 162 21.68 -6.10 -8.04
N PRO A 163 22.64 -5.86 -7.12
CA PRO A 163 22.72 -4.60 -6.37
C PRO A 163 23.01 -3.38 -7.25
N ASN A 164 23.63 -3.59 -8.42
CA ASN A 164 23.95 -2.53 -9.39
C ASN A 164 22.72 -1.91 -10.05
N LEU A 165 21.54 -2.54 -9.93
CA LEU A 165 20.29 -1.98 -10.42
C LEU A 165 19.72 -0.90 -9.51
N LEU A 166 20.22 -0.74 -8.28
CA LEU A 166 19.79 0.33 -7.36
C LEU A 166 20.79 1.51 -7.43
N PRO A 167 20.33 2.78 -7.39
CA PRO A 167 21.21 3.96 -7.34
C PRO A 167 22.18 3.83 -6.17
N LYS A 168 23.47 4.16 -6.31
CA LYS A 168 24.52 3.89 -5.29
C LYS A 168 24.33 4.64 -3.97
N ASP A 169 23.69 5.79 -4.02
CA ASP A 169 23.38 6.70 -2.91
C ASP A 169 21.97 6.47 -2.34
N ALA A 170 21.23 5.48 -2.85
CA ALA A 170 19.89 5.17 -2.36
C ALA A 170 19.88 4.82 -0.86
N ILE A 171 18.86 5.33 -0.18
CA ILE A 171 18.51 5.02 1.20
C ILE A 171 17.74 3.71 1.20
N ILE A 172 18.15 2.73 2.00
CA ILE A 172 17.42 1.46 2.14
C ILE A 172 16.49 1.54 3.33
N TYR A 173 15.17 1.52 3.10
CA TYR A 173 14.21 1.39 4.20
C TYR A 173 13.91 -0.08 4.44
N ASN A 174 14.58 -0.66 5.43
CA ASN A 174 14.39 -2.04 5.84
C ASN A 174 13.13 -2.19 6.71
N LEU A 175 12.23 -3.06 6.26
CA LEU A 175 11.00 -3.44 6.95
C LEU A 175 10.95 -4.94 7.28
N GLU A 176 12.03 -5.67 6.97
CA GLU A 176 12.15 -7.10 7.29
C GLU A 176 12.74 -7.30 8.69
N GLN A 177 12.42 -8.43 9.31
CA GLN A 177 13.00 -8.80 10.60
C GLN A 177 14.40 -9.38 10.40
N LEU A 178 15.41 -8.73 10.97
CA LEU A 178 16.81 -9.10 10.88
C LEU A 178 17.29 -9.61 12.25
N TYR A 179 17.73 -10.85 12.26
CA TYR A 179 18.24 -11.55 13.43
C TYR A 179 19.09 -12.73 12.95
N GLU A 180 19.80 -13.39 13.85
CA GLU A 180 20.63 -14.54 13.49
C GLU A 180 19.77 -15.69 12.93
N GLY A 181 20.09 -16.14 11.71
CA GLY A 181 19.27 -17.14 10.99
C GLY A 181 17.99 -16.61 10.34
N SER A 182 17.79 -15.28 10.29
CA SER A 182 16.70 -14.68 9.51
C SER A 182 16.84 -15.06 8.02
N PRO A 183 15.74 -15.44 7.34
CA PRO A 183 15.78 -15.71 5.90
C PRO A 183 16.10 -14.46 5.08
N TYR A 184 15.95 -13.27 5.67
CA TYR A 184 16.26 -11.99 5.04
C TYR A 184 17.67 -11.48 5.34
N ALA A 185 18.42 -12.13 6.24
CA ALA A 185 19.79 -11.79 6.60
C ALA A 185 20.84 -12.48 5.71
N HIS A 186 20.54 -12.71 4.42
CA HIS A 186 21.45 -13.39 3.50
C HIS A 186 22.74 -12.57 3.27
N PRO A 187 23.94 -13.19 3.16
CA PRO A 187 25.22 -12.47 3.01
C PRO A 187 25.24 -11.43 1.86
N LEU A 188 24.60 -11.74 0.73
CA LEU A 188 24.50 -10.79 -0.39
C LEU A 188 23.69 -9.53 -0.05
N TYR A 189 22.66 -9.66 0.80
CA TYR A 189 21.92 -8.50 1.25
C TYR A 189 22.77 -7.65 2.21
N LEU A 190 23.53 -8.28 3.10
CA LEU A 190 24.46 -7.57 3.99
C LEU A 190 25.54 -6.81 3.20
N ILE A 191 26.05 -7.39 2.11
CA ILE A 191 26.97 -6.71 1.18
C ILE A 191 26.27 -5.50 0.54
N LEU A 192 25.02 -5.65 0.08
CA LEU A 192 24.23 -4.55 -0.47
C LEU A 192 24.08 -3.41 0.54
N LEU A 193 23.85 -3.73 1.82
CA LEU A 193 23.64 -2.76 2.90
C LEU A 193 24.94 -2.06 3.35
N LYS A 194 26.10 -2.67 3.14
CA LYS A 194 27.39 -2.26 3.74
C LYS A 194 27.68 -0.76 3.65
N ASP A 195 27.53 -0.18 2.47
CA ASP A 195 27.89 1.23 2.20
C ASP A 195 26.65 2.15 2.05
N ARG A 196 25.49 1.72 2.54
CA ARG A 196 24.20 2.41 2.37
C ARG A 196 23.78 3.19 3.61
N VAL A 197 22.99 4.24 3.40
CA VAL A 197 22.15 4.79 4.48
C VAL A 197 20.97 3.84 4.66
N ILE A 198 20.73 3.42 5.90
CA ILE A 198 19.66 2.48 6.25
C ILE A 198 18.66 3.21 7.14
N TRP A 199 17.41 3.18 6.74
CA TRP A 199 16.27 3.47 7.61
C TRP A 199 15.70 2.14 8.09
N ASP A 200 15.45 2.01 9.37
CA ASP A 200 14.85 0.80 9.94
C ASP A 200 13.82 1.19 10.99
N TYR A 201 12.77 0.39 11.12
CA TYR A 201 11.68 0.63 12.06
C TYR A 201 11.92 0.01 13.44
N SER A 202 12.83 -0.96 13.53
CA SER A 202 13.08 -1.76 14.73
C SER A 202 14.43 -1.40 15.36
N LYS A 203 14.41 -1.04 16.65
CA LYS A 203 15.65 -0.80 17.41
C LYS A 203 16.55 -2.04 17.45
N GLN A 204 15.94 -3.22 17.52
CA GLN A 204 16.65 -4.50 17.54
C GLN A 204 17.33 -4.79 16.20
N ASN A 205 16.66 -4.53 15.08
CA ASN A 205 17.30 -4.64 13.76
C ASN A 205 18.52 -3.72 13.67
N ILE A 206 18.38 -2.47 14.15
CA ILE A 206 19.46 -1.48 14.13
C ILE A 206 20.66 -1.97 14.95
N GLU A 207 20.42 -2.48 16.14
CA GLU A 207 21.47 -3.03 17.00
C GLU A 207 22.15 -4.25 16.35
N TRP A 208 21.36 -5.15 15.77
CA TRP A 208 21.89 -6.30 15.03
C TRP A 208 22.73 -5.89 13.82
N LEU A 209 22.28 -4.92 13.01
CA LEU A 209 23.02 -4.39 11.87
C LEU A 209 24.35 -3.75 12.29
N LYS A 210 24.35 -2.98 13.40
CA LYS A 210 25.58 -2.40 13.97
C LYS A 210 26.57 -3.48 14.38
N GLN A 211 26.10 -4.55 15.04
CA GLN A 211 26.95 -5.68 15.43
C GLN A 211 27.53 -6.43 14.22
N LYS A 212 26.81 -6.46 13.09
CA LYS A 212 27.32 -7.02 11.83
C LYS A 212 28.28 -6.08 11.09
N GLY A 213 28.46 -4.84 11.53
CA GLY A 213 29.36 -3.87 10.91
C GLY A 213 28.92 -3.45 9.50
N VAL A 214 27.61 -3.35 9.26
CA VAL A 214 27.04 -2.93 7.97
C VAL A 214 26.27 -1.62 8.11
N GLY A 215 26.14 -0.89 7.00
CA GLY A 215 25.48 0.41 6.96
C GLY A 215 26.47 1.55 7.15
N LYS A 216 26.47 2.51 6.22
CA LYS A 216 27.20 3.78 6.34
C LYS A 216 26.62 4.63 7.47
N GLU A 217 25.30 4.64 7.57
CA GLU A 217 24.53 5.34 8.58
C GLU A 217 23.22 4.58 8.79
N ILE A 218 22.77 4.43 10.05
CA ILE A 218 21.52 3.72 10.36
C ILE A 218 20.63 4.63 11.19
N LYS A 219 19.43 4.94 10.70
CA LYS A 219 18.43 5.79 11.34
C LYS A 219 17.22 4.96 11.79
N HIS A 220 16.75 5.24 13.00
CA HIS A 220 15.48 4.70 13.48
C HIS A 220 14.33 5.52 12.91
N VAL A 221 13.64 4.97 11.92
CA VAL A 221 12.47 5.57 11.28
C VAL A 221 11.26 4.72 11.63
N LYS A 222 10.49 5.16 12.62
CA LYS A 222 9.31 4.46 13.11
C LYS A 222 8.14 4.56 12.15
N MET A 223 7.14 3.70 12.35
CA MET A 223 5.84 3.90 11.75
C MET A 223 5.21 5.15 12.35
N ASN A 224 4.75 6.06 11.49
CA ASN A 224 4.06 7.28 11.89
C ASN A 224 2.63 7.23 11.39
N TYR A 225 1.74 7.90 12.12
CA TYR A 225 0.39 8.14 11.64
C TYR A 225 0.43 8.98 10.35
N ALA A 226 -0.51 8.67 9.46
CA ALA A 226 -0.85 9.50 8.31
C ALA A 226 -2.30 9.21 7.94
N PRO A 227 -3.08 10.23 7.51
CA PRO A 227 -4.44 10.04 7.03
C PRO A 227 -4.55 9.05 5.85
N THR A 228 -3.44 8.82 5.12
CA THR A 228 -3.37 7.84 4.03
C THR A 228 -3.48 6.38 4.49
N LEU A 229 -3.37 6.11 5.80
CA LEU A 229 -3.58 4.79 6.41
C LEU A 229 -5.06 4.52 6.72
N GLU A 230 -5.90 5.55 6.77
CA GLU A 230 -7.32 5.40 7.06
C GLU A 230 -8.08 4.75 5.90
N ILE A 231 -8.96 3.81 6.24
CA ILE A 231 -9.85 3.16 5.31
C ILE A 231 -11.05 4.09 5.08
N LYS A 232 -11.26 4.46 3.82
CA LYS A 232 -12.47 5.19 3.37
C LYS A 232 -13.67 4.26 3.38
N LYS A 233 -14.31 4.11 4.55
CA LYS A 233 -15.43 3.18 4.75
C LYS A 233 -16.65 3.50 3.89
N ASP A 234 -16.85 4.79 3.60
CA ASP A 234 -17.88 5.32 2.71
C ASP A 234 -17.68 4.97 1.23
N ALA A 235 -16.50 4.45 0.85
CA ALA A 235 -16.22 4.00 -0.50
C ALA A 235 -16.65 2.54 -0.77
N PHE A 236 -17.08 1.79 0.24
CA PHE A 236 -17.62 0.44 0.05
C PHE A 236 -19.08 0.51 -0.41
N GLU A 237 -19.50 -0.47 -1.22
CA GLU A 237 -20.87 -0.53 -1.74
C GLU A 237 -21.90 -0.86 -0.64
N ASP A 238 -21.52 -1.74 0.29
CA ASP A 238 -22.35 -2.16 1.42
C ASP A 238 -21.97 -1.41 2.69
N ASP A 239 -22.96 -1.15 3.55
CA ASP A 239 -22.72 -0.65 4.91
C ASP A 239 -21.81 -1.61 5.67
N ILE A 240 -20.64 -1.12 6.07
CA ILE A 240 -19.68 -1.93 6.81
C ILE A 240 -20.21 -2.21 8.22
N THR A 241 -20.56 -3.47 8.46
CA THR A 241 -20.85 -4.02 9.77
C THR A 241 -19.64 -4.81 10.28
N GLU A 242 -19.39 -4.77 11.59
CA GLU A 242 -18.32 -5.58 12.19
C GLU A 242 -18.79 -7.03 12.40
N ASP A 243 -18.93 -7.78 11.31
CA ASP A 243 -19.42 -9.17 11.29
C ASP A 243 -18.30 -10.21 11.46
N ILE A 244 -17.04 -9.82 11.36
CA ILE A 244 -15.89 -10.71 11.60
C ILE A 244 -15.50 -10.58 13.07
N ASP A 245 -15.71 -11.65 13.85
CA ASP A 245 -15.38 -11.66 15.27
C ASP A 245 -13.87 -11.60 15.50
N ILE A 246 -13.12 -12.41 14.74
CA ILE A 246 -11.67 -12.58 14.89
C ILE A 246 -11.03 -12.63 13.50
N LEU A 247 -10.11 -11.70 13.25
CA LEU A 247 -9.35 -11.62 12.00
C LEU A 247 -7.86 -11.86 12.26
N PHE A 248 -7.24 -12.70 11.44
CA PHE A 248 -5.79 -12.77 11.28
C PHE A 248 -5.44 -12.62 9.79
N ILE A 249 -4.46 -11.77 9.47
CA ILE A 249 -3.95 -11.60 8.11
C ILE A 249 -2.44 -11.88 8.06
N GLY A 250 -2.06 -12.94 7.36
CA GLY A 250 -0.66 -13.31 7.16
C GLY A 250 -0.46 -14.76 6.73
N ALA A 251 0.79 -15.11 6.43
CA ALA A 251 1.15 -16.48 6.08
C ALA A 251 0.94 -17.43 7.27
N LEU A 252 0.41 -18.62 7.00
CA LEU A 252 0.25 -19.65 8.02
C LEU A 252 1.57 -20.38 8.26
N ASN A 253 1.80 -20.74 9.51
CA ASN A 253 2.80 -21.70 9.95
C ASN A 253 2.15 -22.62 10.99
N PRO A 254 2.81 -23.70 11.44
CA PRO A 254 2.20 -24.64 12.40
C PRO A 254 1.70 -23.97 13.69
N ARG A 255 2.37 -22.93 14.20
CA ARG A 255 1.92 -22.17 15.38
C ARG A 255 0.60 -21.44 15.12
N ARG A 256 0.56 -20.63 14.06
CA ARG A 256 -0.63 -19.87 13.67
C ARG A 256 -1.81 -20.79 13.33
N GLN A 257 -1.53 -21.93 12.69
CA GLN A 257 -2.54 -22.95 12.40
C GLN A 257 -3.13 -23.55 13.68
N ALA A 258 -2.29 -23.85 14.69
CA ALA A 258 -2.77 -24.39 15.96
C ALA A 258 -3.71 -23.43 16.69
N ILE A 259 -3.45 -22.11 16.65
CA ILE A 259 -4.38 -21.10 17.20
C ILE A 259 -5.71 -21.10 16.43
N PHE A 260 -5.67 -21.14 15.10
CA PHE A 260 -6.87 -21.18 14.29
C PHE A 260 -7.73 -22.42 14.57
N ASP A 261 -7.12 -23.61 14.57
CA ASP A 261 -7.82 -24.88 14.79
C ASP A 261 -8.45 -24.92 16.19
N HIS A 262 -7.73 -24.45 17.21
CA HIS A 262 -8.25 -24.39 18.57
C HIS A 262 -9.43 -23.41 18.66
N LEU A 263 -9.31 -22.18 18.14
CA LEU A 263 -10.43 -21.22 18.13
C LEU A 263 -11.67 -21.78 17.43
N LYS A 264 -11.50 -22.46 16.29
CA LYS A 264 -12.61 -23.12 15.58
C LYS A 264 -13.25 -24.24 16.39
N ALA A 265 -12.47 -24.98 17.17
CA ALA A 265 -12.97 -26.07 18.00
C ALA A 265 -13.78 -25.58 19.22
N ILE A 266 -13.30 -24.53 19.92
CA ILE A 266 -13.93 -24.06 21.17
C ILE A 266 -15.02 -23.00 20.95
N ALA A 267 -14.97 -22.29 19.82
CA ALA A 267 -15.89 -21.21 19.51
C ALA A 267 -16.43 -21.33 18.07
N PRO A 268 -17.09 -22.46 17.72
CA PRO A 268 -17.54 -22.73 16.35
C PRO A 268 -18.58 -21.73 15.84
N ASN A 269 -19.25 -21.01 16.74
CA ASN A 269 -20.25 -20.00 16.41
C ASN A 269 -19.65 -18.62 16.08
N LEU A 270 -18.35 -18.40 16.34
CA LEU A 270 -17.68 -17.13 16.00
C LEU A 270 -17.24 -17.11 14.54
N ASN A 271 -17.41 -15.97 13.89
CA ASN A 271 -16.89 -15.71 12.56
C ASN A 271 -15.37 -15.45 12.62
N ILE A 272 -14.60 -16.54 12.60
CA ILE A 272 -13.13 -16.52 12.62
C ILE A 272 -12.60 -16.59 11.18
N VAL A 273 -11.84 -15.57 10.78
CA VAL A 273 -11.24 -15.43 9.45
C VAL A 273 -9.72 -15.36 9.54
N PHE A 274 -9.03 -16.36 8.99
CA PHE A 274 -7.59 -16.35 8.78
C PHE A 274 -7.33 -16.24 7.28
N LYS A 275 -6.71 -15.14 6.83
CA LYS A 275 -6.51 -14.86 5.41
C LYS A 275 -5.03 -14.64 5.10
N ASN A 276 -4.55 -15.31 4.06
CA ASN A 276 -3.23 -15.04 3.48
C ASN A 276 -3.37 -14.22 2.19
N ASN A 277 -2.31 -13.50 1.81
CA ASN A 277 -2.21 -12.72 0.57
C ASN A 277 -3.35 -11.71 0.35
N ALA A 278 -3.82 -11.07 1.42
CA ALA A 278 -4.79 -9.98 1.33
C ALA A 278 -4.08 -8.63 1.34
N TRP A 279 -4.26 -7.86 0.28
CA TRP A 279 -3.69 -6.52 0.11
C TRP A 279 -4.76 -5.54 -0.40
N GLY A 280 -4.50 -4.24 -0.23
CA GLY A 280 -5.37 -3.18 -0.74
C GLY A 280 -6.82 -3.32 -0.27
N ILE A 281 -7.77 -3.12 -1.19
CA ILE A 281 -9.21 -3.04 -0.85
C ILE A 281 -9.73 -4.29 -0.14
N VAL A 282 -9.29 -5.49 -0.56
CA VAL A 282 -9.70 -6.76 0.05
C VAL A 282 -9.23 -6.86 1.51
N ARG A 283 -8.00 -6.44 1.80
CA ARG A 283 -7.49 -6.39 3.17
C ARG A 283 -8.24 -5.35 3.99
N ASN A 284 -8.49 -4.19 3.40
CA ASN A 284 -9.13 -3.07 4.06
C ASN A 284 -10.57 -3.43 4.45
N GLU A 285 -11.32 -4.09 3.58
CA GLU A 285 -12.67 -4.58 3.88
C GLU A 285 -12.66 -5.55 5.06
N LEU A 286 -11.76 -6.55 5.06
CA LEU A 286 -11.61 -7.50 6.16
C LEU A 286 -11.28 -6.80 7.49
N ILE A 287 -10.35 -5.84 7.46
CA ILE A 287 -9.99 -5.05 8.65
C ILE A 287 -11.18 -4.23 9.13
N ALA A 288 -11.89 -3.55 8.22
CA ALA A 288 -13.03 -2.70 8.54
C ALA A 288 -14.19 -3.49 9.17
N ARG A 289 -14.37 -4.75 8.77
CA ARG A 289 -15.38 -5.69 9.30
C ARG A 289 -14.96 -6.44 10.57
N ALA A 290 -13.70 -6.35 10.98
CA ALA A 290 -13.21 -7.11 12.14
C ALA A 290 -13.43 -6.40 13.47
N LYS A 291 -13.85 -7.17 14.49
CA LYS A 291 -13.93 -6.73 15.89
C LYS A 291 -12.62 -6.92 16.65
N ILE A 292 -11.90 -8.02 16.40
CA ILE A 292 -10.59 -8.33 16.98
C ILE A 292 -9.61 -8.64 15.85
N ILE A 293 -8.46 -7.98 15.84
CA ILE A 293 -7.33 -8.32 14.97
C ILE A 293 -6.27 -9.03 15.80
N LEU A 294 -5.86 -10.21 15.35
CA LEU A 294 -4.76 -10.96 15.93
C LEU A 294 -3.45 -10.61 15.24
N ASN A 295 -2.42 -10.33 16.05
CA ASN A 295 -1.04 -10.33 15.61
C ASN A 295 -0.30 -11.47 16.30
N ILE A 296 0.16 -12.46 15.54
CA ILE A 296 0.85 -13.67 16.05
C ILE A 296 2.17 -13.75 15.31
N HIS A 297 3.28 -13.97 16.00
CA HIS A 297 4.60 -13.94 15.36
C HIS A 297 4.78 -15.08 14.35
N PHE A 298 5.49 -14.79 13.25
CA PHE A 298 5.97 -15.84 12.34
C PHE A 298 7.34 -16.33 12.80
N TYR A 299 8.21 -15.36 13.08
CA TYR A 299 9.57 -15.57 13.56
C TYR A 299 9.64 -15.22 15.05
N LEU A 300 10.41 -16.01 15.80
CA LEU A 300 10.59 -15.81 17.25
C LEU A 300 11.72 -14.83 17.55
N SER A 301 11.77 -13.73 16.79
CA SER A 301 12.74 -12.64 16.98
C SER A 301 12.33 -11.69 18.12
N GLY A 302 11.04 -11.65 18.45
CA GLY A 302 10.44 -10.68 19.36
C GLY A 302 10.23 -9.30 18.74
N ILE A 303 10.60 -9.08 17.47
CA ILE A 303 10.37 -7.82 16.78
C ILE A 303 8.88 -7.70 16.47
N LEU A 304 8.24 -6.65 17.00
CA LEU A 304 6.85 -6.35 16.72
C LEU A 304 6.67 -5.97 15.24
N GLU A 305 5.66 -6.54 14.58
CA GLU A 305 5.34 -6.21 13.19
C GLU A 305 4.61 -4.86 13.08
N THR A 306 5.26 -3.78 13.50
CA THR A 306 4.68 -2.43 13.52
C THR A 306 4.17 -1.95 12.16
N PRO A 307 4.75 -2.31 10.99
CA PRO A 307 4.15 -2.02 9.69
C PRO A 307 2.73 -2.59 9.51
N ARG A 308 2.42 -3.72 10.17
CA ARG A 308 1.09 -4.35 10.14
C ARG A 308 0.17 -3.75 11.19
N VAL A 309 0.63 -3.62 12.43
CA VAL A 309 -0.24 -3.15 13.53
C VAL A 309 -0.61 -1.68 13.37
N SER A 310 0.28 -0.86 12.81
CA SER A 310 0.02 0.57 12.57
C SER A 310 -1.20 0.81 11.67
N TYR A 311 -1.39 -0.03 10.66
CA TYR A 311 -2.54 0.05 9.76
C TYR A 311 -3.85 -0.25 10.48
N ALA A 312 -3.87 -1.25 11.36
CA ALA A 312 -5.04 -1.57 12.18
C ALA A 312 -5.32 -0.47 13.22
N VAL A 313 -4.28 0.06 13.87
CA VAL A 313 -4.38 1.15 14.85
C VAL A 313 -4.93 2.42 14.21
N ALA A 314 -4.45 2.82 13.03
CA ALA A 314 -4.97 3.96 12.26
C ALA A 314 -6.48 3.84 11.95
N ASN A 315 -7.03 2.63 12.00
CA ASN A 315 -8.43 2.35 11.71
C ASN A 315 -9.26 2.03 12.97
N LYS A 316 -8.75 2.39 14.16
CA LYS A 316 -9.41 2.20 15.46
C LYS A 316 -9.81 0.74 15.69
N LYS A 317 -8.95 -0.20 15.29
CA LYS A 317 -9.17 -1.63 15.50
C LYS A 317 -8.53 -2.12 16.78
N PHE A 318 -9.26 -2.96 17.50
CA PHE A 318 -8.77 -3.61 18.70
C PHE A 318 -7.84 -4.77 18.32
N ILE A 319 -6.67 -4.82 18.95
CA ILE A 319 -5.60 -5.76 18.62
C ILE A 319 -5.22 -6.57 19.85
N ILE A 320 -5.16 -7.90 19.67
CA ILE A 320 -4.45 -8.81 20.59
C ILE A 320 -3.19 -9.25 19.87
N SER A 321 -2.03 -8.94 20.45
CA SER A 321 -0.73 -9.33 19.91
C SER A 321 -0.07 -10.36 20.82
N GLU A 322 0.61 -11.34 20.22
CA GLU A 322 1.65 -12.10 20.91
C GLU A 322 2.70 -11.13 21.48
N ASN A 323 3.21 -11.42 22.67
CA ASN A 323 4.25 -10.62 23.32
C ASN A 323 5.45 -10.42 22.40
N SER A 324 5.87 -9.16 22.31
CA SER A 324 7.06 -8.69 21.60
C SER A 324 8.08 -8.16 22.61
N ASN A 325 9.08 -7.42 22.16
CA ASN A 325 10.03 -6.79 23.07
C ASN A 325 9.34 -5.70 23.91
N PRO A 326 9.53 -5.68 25.25
CA PRO A 326 8.83 -4.75 26.14
C PRO A 326 9.01 -3.27 25.78
N GLU A 327 10.17 -2.89 25.26
CA GLU A 327 10.43 -1.52 24.79
C GLU A 327 9.57 -1.13 23.60
N ASP A 328 9.28 -2.07 22.69
CA ASP A 328 8.38 -1.84 21.57
C ASP A 328 6.93 -1.82 22.08
N GLU A 329 6.55 -2.76 22.95
CA GLU A 329 5.17 -2.84 23.50
C GLU A 329 4.72 -1.56 24.18
N VAL A 330 5.61 -0.88 24.91
CA VAL A 330 5.29 0.36 25.63
C VAL A 330 4.93 1.51 24.67
N GLU A 331 5.42 1.46 23.43
CA GLU A 331 5.14 2.45 22.38
C GLU A 331 3.78 2.25 21.71
N TRP A 332 3.06 1.16 22.03
CA TRP A 332 1.75 0.82 21.45
C TRP A 332 0.67 0.62 22.51
N PRO A 333 0.36 1.64 23.34
CA PRO A 333 -0.64 1.53 24.38
C PRO A 333 -2.02 1.25 23.78
N GLY A 334 -2.79 0.35 24.41
CA GLY A 334 -4.11 -0.04 23.90
C GLY A 334 -4.10 -1.33 23.09
N ILE A 335 -2.93 -1.78 22.60
CA ILE A 335 -2.76 -3.17 22.16
C ILE A 335 -2.69 -4.07 23.40
N VAL A 336 -3.39 -5.21 23.37
CA VAL A 336 -3.27 -6.24 24.40
C VAL A 336 -2.16 -7.20 24.01
N PHE A 337 -0.99 -7.03 24.62
CA PHE A 337 0.11 -7.98 24.50
C PHE A 337 -0.11 -9.17 25.43
N THR A 338 0.03 -10.38 24.90
CA THR A 338 -0.15 -11.60 25.68
C THR A 338 0.82 -12.72 25.29
N PRO A 339 1.26 -13.58 26.25
CA PRO A 339 1.98 -14.80 25.92
C PRO A 339 1.20 -15.67 24.93
N TYR A 340 1.91 -16.39 24.07
CA TYR A 340 1.33 -17.22 23.01
C TYR A 340 0.25 -18.18 23.54
N GLU A 341 0.50 -18.79 24.70
CA GLU A 341 -0.39 -19.78 25.34
C GLU A 341 -1.71 -19.14 25.84
N LYS A 342 -1.72 -17.82 26.03
CA LYS A 342 -2.86 -17.06 26.54
C LYS A 342 -3.62 -16.27 25.46
N ILE A 343 -3.22 -16.39 24.18
CA ILE A 343 -3.91 -15.72 23.07
C ILE A 343 -5.40 -16.07 23.08
N ILE A 344 -5.71 -17.37 23.19
CA ILE A 344 -7.09 -17.87 23.10
C ILE A 344 -7.90 -17.43 24.32
N GLU A 345 -7.34 -17.53 25.52
CA GLU A 345 -7.96 -17.03 26.76
C GLU A 345 -8.35 -15.55 26.63
N ASN A 346 -7.42 -14.72 26.14
CA ASN A 346 -7.68 -13.29 25.96
C ASN A 346 -8.68 -13.01 24.84
N VAL A 347 -8.64 -13.76 23.74
CA VAL A 347 -9.66 -13.65 22.68
C VAL A 347 -11.06 -13.92 23.26
N MET A 348 -11.24 -15.02 23.99
CA MET A 348 -12.52 -15.38 24.60
C MET A 348 -12.96 -14.41 25.70
N LYS A 349 -12.02 -13.73 26.37
CA LYS A 349 -12.34 -12.66 27.31
C LYS A 349 -12.82 -11.40 26.58
N TYR A 350 -12.06 -10.91 25.59
CA TYR A 350 -12.32 -9.62 24.96
C TYR A 350 -13.46 -9.65 23.94
N ILE A 351 -13.84 -10.83 23.43
CA ILE A 351 -15.03 -10.95 22.58
C ILE A 351 -16.30 -10.50 23.34
N GLU A 352 -16.37 -10.76 24.64
CA GLU A 352 -17.47 -10.40 25.55
C GLU A 352 -17.37 -8.96 26.10
N LEU A 353 -16.33 -8.20 25.74
CA LEU A 353 -16.07 -6.86 26.27
C LEU A 353 -16.04 -5.79 25.16
N PRO A 354 -17.16 -5.54 24.45
CA PRO A 354 -17.20 -4.62 23.32
C PRO A 354 -16.76 -3.18 23.67
N GLU A 355 -17.18 -2.67 24.83
CA GLU A 355 -16.83 -1.29 25.24
C GLU A 355 -15.35 -1.16 25.64
N GLU A 356 -14.78 -2.18 26.28
CA GLU A 356 -13.34 -2.17 26.60
C GLU A 356 -12.50 -2.29 25.32
N ARG A 357 -12.94 -3.08 24.33
CA ARG A 357 -12.28 -3.15 23.01
C ARG A 357 -12.24 -1.78 22.33
N LYS A 358 -13.38 -1.08 22.26
CA LYS A 358 -13.47 0.26 21.66
C LYS A 358 -12.53 1.25 22.36
N LYS A 359 -12.58 1.30 23.70
CA LYS A 359 -11.73 2.17 24.52
C LYS A 359 -10.24 1.92 24.28
N LEU A 360 -9.83 0.65 24.21
CA LEU A 360 -8.43 0.29 23.97
C LEU A 360 -7.99 0.62 22.54
N ALA A 361 -8.86 0.39 21.55
CA ALA A 361 -8.59 0.76 20.16
C ALA A 361 -8.49 2.29 19.97
N GLU A 362 -9.35 3.07 20.62
CA GLU A 362 -9.29 4.54 20.64
C GLU A 362 -8.02 5.03 21.33
N LYS A 363 -7.61 4.41 22.44
CA LYS A 363 -6.34 4.73 23.11
C LYS A 363 -5.15 4.55 22.18
N ALA A 364 -5.11 3.42 21.45
CA ALA A 364 -4.05 3.15 20.49
C ALA A 364 -4.04 4.16 19.34
N TYR A 365 -5.21 4.44 18.75
CA TYR A 365 -5.35 5.43 17.68
C TYR A 365 -4.88 6.82 18.13
N ASN A 366 -5.39 7.33 19.26
CA ASN A 366 -5.07 8.66 19.76
C ASN A 366 -3.57 8.81 20.07
N HIS A 367 -2.93 7.76 20.61
CA HIS A 367 -1.49 7.77 20.82
C HIS A 367 -0.71 7.81 19.51
N PHE A 368 -1.12 7.00 18.53
CA PHE A 368 -0.48 6.93 17.23
C PHE A 368 -0.61 8.24 16.44
N GLU A 369 -1.80 8.84 16.45
CA GLU A 369 -2.08 10.16 15.85
C GLU A 369 -1.27 11.27 16.54
N ALA A 370 -1.22 11.31 17.88
CA ALA A 370 -0.48 12.35 18.60
C ALA A 370 1.05 12.31 18.34
N ASN A 371 1.61 11.10 18.19
CA ASN A 371 3.04 10.91 17.92
C ASN A 371 3.49 11.44 16.54
N GLU A 372 2.56 11.79 15.65
CA GLU A 372 2.84 12.49 14.39
C GLU A 372 3.65 13.80 14.60
N SER A 373 3.44 14.44 15.74
CA SER A 373 4.03 15.76 16.05
C SER A 373 5.51 15.74 16.47
N LEU A 374 6.07 14.57 16.84
CA LEU A 374 7.34 14.49 17.58
C LEU A 374 8.54 13.95 16.78
N GLY A 375 8.33 13.33 15.62
CA GLY A 375 9.40 12.75 14.79
C GLY A 375 9.70 13.60 13.57
N THR A 376 10.43 14.71 13.71
CA THR A 376 10.97 15.43 12.54
C THR A 376 12.06 14.58 11.91
N LEU A 377 11.93 14.23 10.62
CA LEU A 377 13.04 13.71 9.82
C LEU A 377 13.98 14.89 9.50
N SER A 378 14.52 15.58 10.51
CA SER A 378 15.38 16.74 10.25
C SER A 378 16.74 16.27 9.75
N LEU A 379 16.82 16.06 8.44
CA LEU A 379 18.04 16.10 7.64
C LEU A 379 18.52 17.55 7.51
N ARG A 380 18.71 18.26 8.63
CA ARG A 380 19.42 19.54 8.60
C ARG A 380 20.87 19.25 8.92
N ASP A 381 21.70 19.40 7.91
CA ASP A 381 23.14 19.34 7.97
C ASP A 381 23.67 20.07 9.22
N GLU A 382 24.23 19.30 10.16
CA GLU A 382 25.19 19.84 11.11
C GLU A 382 26.50 20.08 10.35
N THR A 383 26.49 21.13 9.53
CA THR A 383 27.70 21.87 9.19
C THR A 383 27.60 23.25 9.81
N LYS A 384 28.21 23.39 10.98
CA LYS A 384 29.14 24.49 11.29
C LYS A 384 29.97 24.18 12.52
#